data_AF-A0A957AUY4-F1
#
_entry.id   AF-A0A957AUY4-F1
#
_cell.length_a   1.000
_cell.length_b   1.000
_cell.length_c   1.000
_cell.angle_alpha   90.00
_cell.angle_beta   90.00
_cell.angle_gamma   90.00
#
_symmetry.space_group_name_H-M   'P 1'
#
loop_
_entity.id
_entity.type
_entity.pdbx_description
1 polymer ?
#
loop_
_entity_poly.entity_id
_entity_poly.type
_entity_poly.pdbx_seq_one_letter_code
_entity_poly.pdbx_strand_id
1 'polypeptide(L)'
;MIKQMFLSLILITMLVTGCTTAVQNDAQAPPADVVTETQPETEEPATQEAPQPFPAEVLATIQAEMDELTGGELPPGMVVWIDAPQYHFAGASGLANLTNETPMSPEGAFRIGSITKMFTATVIM
;
A
#
# COMPACT_ATOMS: atom_id res chain seq x y z
N MET A 1 4.74 51.08 -4.23
CA MET A 1 4.31 49.76 -3.70
C MET A 1 4.13 48.67 -4.76
N ILE A 2 3.78 48.98 -6.01
CA ILE A 2 3.62 47.98 -7.10
C ILE A 2 4.91 47.26 -7.53
N LYS A 3 6.09 47.89 -7.37
CA LYS A 3 7.37 47.33 -7.86
C LYS A 3 7.95 46.20 -6.99
N GLN A 4 7.60 46.12 -5.70
CA GLN A 4 8.01 45.00 -4.83
C GLN A 4 7.11 43.76 -5.01
N MET A 5 5.86 43.94 -5.47
CA MET A 5 4.94 42.84 -5.72
C MET A 5 5.34 42.03 -6.97
N PHE A 6 5.90 42.69 -7.99
CA PHE A 6 6.41 42.00 -9.19
C PHE A 6 7.72 41.23 -8.95
N LEU A 7 8.58 41.69 -8.03
CA LEU A 7 9.84 41.00 -7.74
C LEU A 7 9.61 39.70 -6.95
N SER A 8 8.57 39.65 -6.12
CA SER A 8 8.17 38.43 -5.40
C SER A 8 7.49 37.39 -6.30
N LEU A 9 6.85 37.82 -7.40
CA LEU A 9 6.16 36.93 -8.33
C LEU A 9 7.13 36.20 -9.28
N ILE A 10 8.28 36.82 -9.58
CA ILE A 10 9.34 36.22 -10.41
C ILE A 10 10.19 35.21 -9.62
N LEU A 11 10.31 35.37 -8.29
CA LEU A 11 11.11 34.45 -7.46
C LEU A 11 10.40 33.11 -7.16
N ILE A 12 9.06 33.10 -7.18
CA ILE A 12 8.25 31.89 -6.90
C ILE A 12 8.12 30.99 -8.14
N THR A 13 8.19 31.56 -9.35
CA THR A 13 8.07 30.79 -10.61
C THR A 13 9.33 29.97 -10.95
N MET A 14 10.49 30.26 -10.37
CA MET A 14 11.72 29.50 -10.60
C MET A 14 11.87 28.22 -9.75
N LEU A 15 10.99 27.95 -8.80
CA LEU A 15 11.09 26.79 -7.90
C LEU A 15 10.34 25.53 -8.37
N VAL A 16 9.63 25.59 -9.51
CA VAL A 16 8.77 24.48 -10.00
C VAL A 16 9.35 23.75 -11.22
N THR A 17 10.57 24.07 -11.67
CA THR A 17 11.17 23.46 -12.87
C THR A 17 12.39 22.57 -12.55
N GLY A 18 12.24 21.67 -11.58
CA GLY A 18 13.30 20.72 -11.22
C GLY A 18 12.73 19.33 -10.96
N CYS A 19 13.27 18.34 -11.68
CA CYS A 19 13.04 16.89 -11.57
C CYS A 19 11.87 16.30 -12.38
N THR A 20 11.89 16.48 -13.70
CA THR A 20 11.51 15.38 -14.61
C THR A 20 12.76 14.53 -14.82
N THR A 21 12.84 13.37 -14.18
CA THR A 21 13.77 12.30 -14.57
C THR A 21 13.06 11.45 -15.61
N ALA A 22 13.58 11.50 -16.84
CA ALA A 22 13.17 10.65 -17.94
C ALA A 22 13.39 9.18 -17.57
N VAL A 23 12.34 8.37 -17.68
CA VAL A 23 12.42 6.91 -17.67
C VAL A 23 13.08 6.49 -18.99
N GLN A 24 14.33 6.06 -18.92
CA GLN A 24 15.01 5.43 -20.05
C GLN A 24 14.64 3.95 -20.04
N ASN A 25 13.77 3.59 -20.98
CA ASN A 25 13.31 2.24 -21.25
C ASN A 25 14.36 1.53 -22.12
N ASP A 26 15.30 0.85 -21.48
CA ASP A 26 16.22 -0.08 -22.17
C ASP A 26 15.76 -1.52 -21.90
N ALA A 27 15.16 -2.11 -22.92
CA ALA A 27 14.87 -3.53 -23.01
C ALA A 27 16.20 -4.30 -23.08
N GLN A 28 16.48 -5.12 -22.07
CA GLN A 28 17.60 -6.07 -22.10
C GLN A 28 17.07 -7.51 -22.06
N ALA A 29 17.39 -8.24 -23.14
CA ALA A 29 17.09 -9.66 -23.33
C ALA A 29 17.76 -10.56 -22.26
N PRO A 30 17.21 -11.74 -21.97
CA PRO A 30 17.74 -12.64 -20.95
C PRO A 30 18.95 -13.45 -21.50
N PRO A 31 20.02 -13.65 -20.71
CA PRO A 31 20.96 -14.73 -20.99
C PRO A 31 20.45 -16.06 -20.43
N ALA A 32 20.68 -17.11 -21.22
CA ALA A 32 20.30 -18.49 -21.00
C ALA A 32 21.17 -19.23 -19.98
N ASP A 33 20.59 -20.34 -19.48
CA ASP A 33 21.20 -21.57 -19.00
C ASP A 33 22.32 -21.52 -17.96
N VAL A 34 21.96 -21.90 -16.73
CA VAL A 34 22.82 -22.73 -15.88
C VAL A 34 22.04 -23.96 -15.46
N VAL A 35 22.54 -25.10 -15.94
CA VAL A 35 22.07 -26.46 -15.69
C VAL A 35 22.41 -26.88 -14.25
N THR A 36 21.37 -27.34 -13.55
CA THR A 36 21.28 -28.46 -12.59
C THR A 36 22.50 -28.85 -11.76
N GLU A 37 22.36 -28.72 -10.43
CA GLU A 37 22.76 -29.78 -9.49
C GLU A 37 21.59 -30.10 -8.56
N THR A 38 21.00 -31.28 -8.77
CA THR A 38 19.92 -31.84 -7.95
C THR A 38 20.55 -32.50 -6.73
N GLN A 39 20.40 -31.89 -5.56
CA GLN A 39 20.53 -32.58 -4.27
C GLN A 39 19.14 -33.06 -3.84
N PRO A 40 18.95 -34.37 -3.57
CA PRO A 40 17.73 -34.84 -2.95
C PRO A 40 17.87 -34.66 -1.44
N GLU A 41 17.65 -33.46 -0.95
CA GLU A 41 17.24 -33.32 0.45
C GLU A 41 15.80 -33.85 0.51
N THR A 42 15.64 -34.99 1.15
CA THR A 42 14.34 -35.48 1.60
C THR A 42 13.88 -34.54 2.70
N GLU A 43 13.38 -33.37 2.31
CA GLU A 43 12.50 -32.58 3.15
C GLU A 43 11.18 -33.34 3.20
N GLU A 44 10.93 -33.98 4.33
CA GLU A 44 9.58 -34.29 4.76
C GLU A 44 8.76 -33.01 4.57
N PRO A 45 7.70 -33.00 3.73
CA PRO A 45 6.98 -31.78 3.47
C PRO A 45 6.34 -31.38 4.78
N ALA A 46 6.92 -30.37 5.44
CA ALA A 46 6.19 -29.56 6.38
C ALA A 46 4.97 -29.10 5.58
N THR A 47 3.82 -29.71 5.87
CA THR A 47 2.56 -29.25 5.34
C THR A 47 2.36 -27.89 5.99
N GLN A 48 2.87 -26.84 5.34
CA GLN A 48 2.48 -25.48 5.63
C GLN A 48 1.01 -25.43 5.27
N GLU A 49 0.18 -25.68 6.28
CA GLU A 49 -1.26 -25.54 6.20
C GLU A 49 -1.51 -24.12 5.74
N ALA A 50 -2.05 -23.98 4.53
CA ALA A 50 -2.36 -22.68 3.98
C ALA A 50 -3.26 -21.96 4.99
N PRO A 51 -3.03 -20.66 5.25
CA PRO A 51 -3.82 -19.95 6.22
C PRO A 51 -5.31 -20.03 5.88
N GLN A 52 -6.12 -20.36 6.88
CA GLN A 52 -7.55 -20.57 6.68
C GLN A 52 -8.29 -19.23 6.67
N PRO A 53 -9.38 -19.08 5.92
CA PRO A 53 -10.26 -17.94 6.11
C PRO A 53 -10.91 -18.01 7.51
N PHE A 54 -11.21 -16.86 8.11
CA PHE A 54 -12.04 -16.83 9.32
C PHE A 54 -13.40 -17.50 9.08
N PRO A 55 -14.06 -18.04 10.14
CA PRO A 55 -15.45 -18.45 10.05
C PRO A 55 -16.34 -17.32 9.52
N ALA A 56 -17.34 -17.66 8.71
CA ALA A 56 -18.15 -16.67 7.98
C ALA A 56 -18.86 -15.67 8.91
N GLU A 57 -19.29 -16.12 10.09
CA GLU A 57 -19.90 -15.29 11.13
C GLU A 57 -18.92 -14.26 11.72
N VAL A 58 -17.64 -14.61 11.83
CA VAL A 58 -16.60 -13.70 12.31
C VAL A 58 -16.29 -12.66 11.24
N LEU A 59 -16.18 -13.07 9.97
CA LEU A 59 -16.00 -12.15 8.85
C LEU A 59 -17.13 -11.13 8.77
N ALA A 60 -18.39 -11.59 8.88
CA ALA A 60 -19.55 -10.71 8.88
C ALA A 60 -19.54 -9.73 10.06
N THR A 61 -19.10 -10.19 11.24
CA THR A 61 -18.97 -9.34 12.43
C THR A 61 -17.90 -8.26 12.21
N ILE A 62 -16.71 -8.63 11.73
CA ILE A 62 -15.63 -7.67 11.45
C ILE A 62 -16.09 -6.63 10.42
N GLN A 63 -16.74 -7.05 9.33
CA GLN A 63 -17.23 -6.13 8.32
C GLN A 63 -18.32 -5.19 8.86
N ALA A 64 -19.25 -5.70 9.67
CA ALA A 64 -20.31 -4.88 10.27
C ALA A 64 -19.74 -3.78 11.19
N GLU A 65 -18.72 -4.10 11.99
CA GLU A 65 -18.02 -3.12 12.84
C GLU A 65 -17.31 -2.06 11.99
N MET A 66 -16.67 -2.46 10.88
CA MET A 66 -16.05 -1.52 9.94
C MET A 66 -17.09 -0.58 9.30
N ASP A 67 -18.25 -1.12 8.93
CA ASP A 67 -19.35 -0.35 8.34
C ASP A 67 -19.97 0.62 9.36
N GLU A 68 -20.10 0.21 10.63
CA GLU A 68 -20.55 1.09 11.72
C GLU A 68 -19.57 2.26 11.93
N LEU A 69 -18.26 1.98 12.00
CA LEU A 69 -17.22 3.00 12.22
C LEU A 69 -17.13 4.01 11.09
N THR A 70 -17.41 3.59 9.85
CA THR A 70 -17.35 4.47 8.67
C THR A 70 -18.69 5.09 8.29
N GLY A 71 -19.79 4.68 8.93
CA GLY A 71 -21.11 5.30 8.78
C GLY A 71 -21.27 6.67 9.46
N GLY A 72 -20.31 7.05 10.31
CA GLY A 72 -20.27 8.34 11.01
C GLY A 72 -19.53 9.45 10.24
N GLU A 73 -19.13 10.51 10.95
CA GLU A 73 -18.44 11.65 10.33
C GLU A 73 -16.96 11.33 9.98
N LEU A 74 -16.27 10.59 10.85
CA LEU A 74 -14.89 10.15 10.64
C LEU A 74 -14.65 8.79 11.33
N PRO A 75 -13.83 7.90 10.74
CA PRO A 75 -13.14 8.07 9.45
C PRO A 75 -14.07 7.88 8.25
N PRO A 76 -13.84 8.57 7.12
CA PRO A 76 -14.70 8.49 5.94
C PRO A 76 -14.64 7.13 5.23
N GLY A 77 -13.59 6.36 5.51
CA GLY A 77 -13.40 5.00 5.05
C GLY A 77 -12.18 4.37 5.70
N MET A 78 -12.09 3.05 5.62
CA MET A 78 -11.02 2.28 6.24
C MET A 78 -10.73 0.99 5.48
N VAL A 79 -9.51 0.48 5.65
CA VAL A 79 -9.09 -0.86 5.21
C VAL A 79 -8.52 -1.57 6.43
N VAL A 80 -8.84 -2.86 6.55
CA VAL A 80 -8.30 -3.74 7.60
C VAL A 80 -7.69 -4.96 6.93
N TRP A 81 -6.45 -5.26 7.31
CA TRP A 81 -5.74 -6.47 6.91
C TRP A 81 -5.31 -7.23 8.16
N ILE A 82 -5.68 -8.50 8.25
CA ILE A 82 -5.28 -9.40 9.34
C ILE A 82 -4.50 -10.54 8.70
N ASP A 83 -3.26 -10.70 9.14
CA ASP A 83 -2.33 -11.74 8.71
C ASP A 83 -1.83 -12.47 9.96
N ALA A 84 -2.39 -13.65 10.20
CA ALA A 84 -2.05 -14.52 11.31
C ALA A 84 -1.81 -15.95 10.80
N PRO A 85 -1.00 -16.78 11.47
CA PRO A 85 -0.61 -18.09 10.95
C PRO A 85 -1.76 -19.00 10.51
N GLN A 86 -2.93 -18.87 11.14
CA GLN A 86 -4.12 -19.67 10.86
C GLN A 86 -5.22 -18.88 10.15
N TYR A 87 -5.16 -17.55 10.13
CA TYR A 87 -6.27 -16.71 9.71
C TYR A 87 -5.84 -15.52 8.86
N HIS A 88 -6.55 -15.31 7.75
CA HIS A 88 -6.41 -14.10 6.94
C HIS A 88 -7.74 -13.38 6.76
N PHE A 89 -7.65 -12.06 6.72
CA PHE A 89 -8.76 -11.18 6.37
C PHE A 89 -8.27 -9.95 5.64
N ALA A 90 -9.02 -9.53 4.63
CA ALA A 90 -8.84 -8.27 3.92
C ALA A 90 -10.22 -7.65 3.72
N GLY A 91 -10.47 -6.51 4.34
CA GLY A 91 -11.74 -5.80 4.27
C GLY A 91 -11.55 -4.33 3.99
N ALA A 92 -12.58 -3.71 3.42
CA ALA A 92 -12.65 -2.26 3.21
C ALA A 92 -14.06 -1.77 3.52
N SER A 93 -14.19 -0.54 4.02
CA SER A 93 -15.47 0.11 4.25
C SER A 93 -15.39 1.63 4.02
N GLY A 94 -16.53 2.25 3.76
CA GLY A 94 -16.65 3.68 3.46
C GLY A 94 -16.05 4.11 2.11
N LEU A 95 -15.63 5.38 2.04
CA LEU A 95 -15.21 6.08 0.83
C LEU A 95 -13.73 6.48 0.87
N ALA A 96 -13.01 6.23 -0.21
CA ALA A 96 -11.66 6.71 -0.45
C ALA A 96 -11.62 8.19 -0.86
N ASN A 97 -12.71 8.68 -1.47
CA ASN A 97 -12.83 10.06 -1.91
C ASN A 97 -14.27 10.54 -1.72
N LEU A 98 -14.45 11.52 -0.82
CA LEU A 98 -15.76 12.10 -0.51
C LEU A 98 -16.34 12.93 -1.65
N THR A 99 -15.50 13.61 -2.44
CA THR A 99 -15.95 14.46 -3.55
C THR A 99 -16.51 13.64 -4.71
N ASN A 100 -15.86 12.52 -5.02
CA ASN A 100 -16.21 11.66 -6.14
C ASN A 100 -17.00 10.41 -5.71
N GLU A 101 -17.34 10.32 -4.42
CA GLU A 101 -17.99 9.15 -3.79
C GLU A 101 -17.33 7.82 -4.17
N THR A 102 -15.99 7.83 -4.26
CA THR A 102 -15.24 6.64 -4.67
C THR A 102 -15.16 5.67 -3.50
N PRO A 103 -15.60 4.41 -3.66
CA PRO A 103 -15.57 3.44 -2.57
C PRO A 103 -14.14 3.10 -2.16
N MET A 104 -13.98 2.70 -0.90
CA MET A 104 -12.70 2.20 -0.41
C MET A 104 -12.31 0.88 -1.09
N SER A 105 -11.03 0.71 -1.42
CA SER A 105 -10.48 -0.54 -1.96
C SER A 105 -9.44 -1.12 -0.99
N PRO A 106 -9.45 -2.43 -0.72
CA PRO A 106 -8.44 -3.07 0.13
C PRO A 106 -7.02 -3.01 -0.48
N GLU A 107 -6.91 -2.79 -1.79
CA GLU A 107 -5.65 -2.62 -2.52
C GLU A 107 -5.29 -1.14 -2.77
N GLY A 108 -6.02 -0.22 -2.12
CA GLY A 108 -5.81 1.23 -2.26
C GLY A 108 -4.47 1.71 -1.69
N ALA A 109 -4.02 2.88 -2.18
CA ALA A 109 -2.82 3.53 -1.67
C ALA A 109 -3.17 4.59 -0.61
N PHE A 110 -2.42 4.61 0.50
CA PHE A 110 -2.63 5.54 1.61
C PHE A 110 -1.34 6.26 2.03
N ARG A 111 -1.48 7.50 2.50
CA ARG A 111 -0.38 8.17 3.20
C ARG A 111 -0.30 7.64 4.63
N ILE A 112 0.68 6.78 4.89
CA ILE A 112 0.86 6.08 6.18
C ILE A 112 1.56 6.90 7.29
N GLY A 113 1.93 8.16 6.99
CA GLY A 113 2.49 9.08 7.98
C GLY A 113 3.74 8.55 8.68
N SER A 114 3.75 8.56 10.02
CA SER A 114 4.91 8.15 10.81
C SER A 114 5.25 6.66 10.70
N ILE A 115 4.38 5.80 10.16
CA ILE A 115 4.69 4.37 9.92
C ILE A 115 5.90 4.24 8.97
N THR A 116 6.11 5.20 8.06
CA THR A 116 7.29 5.24 7.17
C THR A 116 8.62 5.13 7.93
N LYS A 117 8.70 5.55 9.20
CA LYS A 117 9.92 5.44 10.01
C LYS A 117 10.40 4.00 10.19
N MET A 118 9.49 3.03 10.23
CA MET A 118 9.86 1.62 10.33
C MET A 118 10.63 1.17 9.09
N PHE A 119 10.18 1.57 7.91
CA PHE A 119 10.90 1.30 6.66
C PHE A 119 12.27 1.97 6.62
N THR A 120 12.38 3.22 7.08
CA THR A 120 13.68 3.90 7.21
C THR A 120 14.62 3.16 8.17
N ALA A 121 14.10 2.67 9.30
CA ALA A 121 14.90 1.89 10.25
C ALA A 121 15.43 0.59 9.62
N THR A 122 14.60 -0.12 8.83
CA THR A 122 15.01 -1.33 8.11
C THR A 122 16.14 -1.08 7.11
N VAL A 123 16.19 0.08 6.46
CA VAL A 123 17.28 0.41 5.51
C VAL A 123 18.60 0.69 6.22
N ILE A 124 18.55 1.17 7.47
CA ILE A 124 19.75 1.52 8.24
C ILE A 124 20.34 0.30 8.98
N MET A 125 19.50 -0.67 9.33
CA MET A 125 19.87 -1.91 10.03
C MET A 125 20.55 -2.91 9.09
#